data_AF-A0AA40SSD5-F1
#
_entry.id   AF-A0AA40SSD5-F1
#
_cell.length_a   1.000
_cell.length_b   1.000
_cell.length_c   1.000
_cell.angle_alpha   90.00
_cell.angle_beta   90.00
_cell.angle_gamma   90.00
#
_symmetry.space_group_name_H-M   'P 1'
#
loop_
_entity.id
_entity.type
_entity.pdbx_description
1 polymer ?
#
loop_
_entity_poly.entity_id
_entity_poly.type
_entity_poly.pdbx_seq_one_letter_code
_entity_poly.pdbx_strand_id
1 'polypeptide(L)'
;MKYLLLLNCLVIPVINVYPASAHSVKIAGDVGGTLHIEPNDNPRAGEPTQAWFALTRKGGRVIPLAQCNCRLAVYAQPYAPGEPPLLEPSLNPVAAERYQGIPGAEIVFPKPGIYQLQLNGKPTSGATFKPFNLKFEVTVAAGTSNNPQDLQDVNSGVAQGESRLPLLAIALPILGFVGILFVVLQNMRGRRE
;
A
#
# COMPACT_ATOMS: atom_id res chain seq x y z
N MET A 1 -6.45 -53.03 -25.15
CA MET A 1 -5.80 -52.18 -24.13
C MET A 1 -5.84 -50.75 -24.62
N LYS A 2 -6.87 -50.03 -24.16
CA LYS A 2 -7.33 -48.72 -24.62
C LYS A 2 -6.85 -47.73 -23.56
N TYR A 3 -5.53 -47.54 -23.46
CA TYR A 3 -4.92 -46.63 -22.50
C TYR A 3 -4.75 -45.28 -23.20
N LEU A 4 -5.55 -44.28 -22.82
CA LEU A 4 -5.24 -43.39 -21.69
C LEU A 4 -4.19 -42.36 -22.11
N LEU A 5 -4.52 -41.47 -23.04
CA LEU A 5 -3.64 -40.38 -23.47
C LEU A 5 -4.44 -39.19 -24.03
N LEU A 6 -5.48 -38.79 -23.30
CA LEU A 6 -6.17 -37.50 -23.52
C LEU A 6 -6.53 -36.91 -22.15
N LEU A 7 -5.53 -36.60 -21.34
CA LEU A 7 -5.75 -35.87 -20.09
C LEU A 7 -4.51 -35.04 -19.71
N ASN A 8 -4.05 -34.18 -20.61
CA ASN A 8 -2.98 -33.22 -20.30
C ASN A 8 -3.09 -32.01 -21.21
N CYS A 9 -3.92 -31.03 -20.82
CA CYS A 9 -3.70 -29.59 -21.07
C CYS A 9 -4.92 -28.76 -20.63
N LEU A 10 -5.28 -28.82 -19.35
CA LEU A 10 -6.10 -27.76 -18.75
C LEU A 10 -5.62 -27.41 -17.35
N VAL A 11 -4.32 -27.12 -17.24
CA VAL A 11 -3.81 -26.31 -16.12
C VAL A 11 -4.18 -24.87 -16.45
N ILE A 12 -5.39 -24.46 -16.07
CA ILE A 12 -5.78 -23.04 -16.05
C ILE A 12 -4.89 -22.39 -14.99
N PRO A 13 -4.01 -21.43 -15.34
CA PRO A 13 -3.33 -20.66 -14.32
C PRO A 13 -4.42 -19.91 -13.53
N VAL A 14 -4.60 -20.30 -12.27
CA VAL A 14 -5.42 -19.54 -11.32
C VAL A 14 -4.67 -18.23 -11.06
N ILE A 15 -4.89 -17.25 -11.93
CA ILE A 15 -4.49 -15.87 -11.68
C ILE A 15 -5.24 -15.43 -10.43
N ASN A 16 -4.51 -15.41 -9.32
CA ASN A 16 -5.01 -14.98 -8.02
C ASN A 16 -5.27 -13.47 -8.11
N VAL A 17 -6.48 -13.11 -8.55
CA VAL A 17 -6.98 -11.73 -8.48
C VAL A 17 -7.21 -11.43 -7.01
N TYR A 18 -6.18 -10.92 -6.35
CA TYR A 18 -6.32 -10.34 -5.03
C TYR A 18 -7.33 -9.19 -5.14
N PRO A 19 -8.37 -9.16 -4.30
CA PRO A 19 -9.27 -8.03 -4.27
C PRO A 19 -8.45 -6.78 -3.90
N ALA A 20 -8.35 -5.84 -4.82
CA ALA A 20 -7.87 -4.50 -4.52
C ALA A 20 -8.96 -3.84 -3.66
N SER A 21 -8.84 -3.96 -2.34
CA SER A 21 -9.73 -3.25 -1.43
C SER A 21 -9.30 -1.78 -1.43
N ALA A 22 -9.94 -0.99 -2.30
CA ALA A 22 -9.65 0.44 -2.46
C ALA A 22 -9.85 1.24 -1.16
N HIS A 23 -10.62 0.71 -0.19
CA HIS A 23 -10.75 1.31 1.14
C HIS A 23 -10.16 0.38 2.19
N SER A 24 -9.00 0.74 2.72
CA SER A 24 -8.35 -0.01 3.81
C SER A 24 -8.95 0.40 5.15
N VAL A 25 -9.83 -0.44 5.70
CA VAL A 25 -10.26 -0.31 7.10
C VAL A 25 -9.12 -0.72 8.03
N LYS A 26 -8.79 0.13 9.00
CA LYS A 26 -7.85 -0.18 10.10
C LYS A 26 -8.62 -0.33 11.40
N ILE A 27 -8.21 -1.27 12.24
CA ILE A 27 -8.89 -1.57 13.50
C ILE A 27 -7.86 -1.56 14.65
N ALA A 28 -8.21 -0.91 15.75
CA ALA A 28 -7.47 -0.94 17.00
C ALA A 28 -8.44 -1.02 18.17
N GLY A 29 -8.38 -2.12 18.92
CA GLY A 29 -9.32 -2.37 20.03
C GLY A 29 -10.77 -2.47 19.53
N ASP A 30 -11.65 -1.61 20.05
CA ASP A 30 -13.06 -1.55 19.64
C ASP A 30 -13.35 -0.42 18.64
N VAL A 31 -12.32 0.21 18.08
CA VAL A 31 -12.41 1.29 17.08
C VAL A 31 -11.94 0.80 15.72
N GLY A 32 -12.78 1.01 14.71
CA GLY A 32 -12.43 0.90 13.29
C GLY A 32 -12.40 2.27 12.64
N GLY A 33 -11.49 2.47 11.68
CA GLY A 33 -11.41 3.68 10.89
C GLY A 33 -11.19 3.38 9.43
N THR A 34 -11.86 4.12 8.57
CA THR A 34 -11.61 4.16 7.13
C THR A 34 -11.13 5.55 6.78
N LEU A 35 -10.02 5.64 6.04
CA LEU A 35 -9.52 6.90 5.51
C LEU A 35 -10.09 7.08 4.09
N HIS A 36 -10.49 8.31 3.80
CA HIS A 36 -10.70 8.80 2.45
C HIS A 36 -9.98 10.14 2.27
N ILE A 37 -9.54 10.40 1.04
CA ILE A 37 -8.79 11.59 0.63
C ILE A 37 -9.42 12.16 -0.63
N GLU A 38 -9.78 13.43 -0.61
CA GLU A 38 -10.45 14.08 -1.73
C GLU A 38 -9.48 14.76 -2.71
N PRO A 39 -9.70 14.64 -4.04
CA PRO A 39 -10.72 13.81 -4.68
C PRO A 39 -10.23 12.37 -4.95
N ASN A 40 -11.12 11.40 -4.78
CA ASN A 40 -10.97 10.01 -5.26
C ASN A 40 -9.73 9.24 -4.76
N ASP A 41 -9.29 9.49 -3.53
CA ASP A 41 -8.16 8.82 -2.89
C ASP A 41 -6.82 8.94 -3.65
N ASN A 42 -6.67 9.99 -4.46
CA ASN A 42 -5.49 10.22 -5.29
C ASN A 42 -4.86 11.61 -5.03
N PRO A 43 -4.28 11.83 -3.83
CA PRO A 43 -3.67 13.11 -3.49
C PRO A 43 -2.46 13.40 -4.38
N ARG A 44 -2.23 14.69 -4.63
CA ARG A 44 -1.12 15.17 -5.45
C ARG A 44 -0.26 16.14 -4.65
N ALA A 45 1.04 16.05 -4.85
CA ALA A 45 2.01 16.91 -4.18
C ALA A 45 1.75 18.39 -4.52
N GLY A 46 1.91 19.26 -3.52
CA GLY A 46 1.71 20.72 -3.66
C GLY A 46 0.25 21.15 -3.77
N GLU A 47 -0.70 20.22 -3.84
CA GLU A 47 -2.14 20.51 -3.96
C GLU A 47 -2.84 20.29 -2.61
N PRO A 48 -3.73 21.21 -2.18
CA PRO A 48 -4.53 21.00 -0.98
C PRO A 48 -5.53 19.86 -1.22
N THR A 49 -5.57 18.92 -0.28
CA THR A 49 -6.49 17.78 -0.29
C THR A 49 -7.15 17.62 1.08
N GLN A 50 -8.42 17.22 1.09
CA GLN A 50 -9.14 16.94 2.32
C GLN A 50 -9.05 15.45 2.64
N ALA A 51 -8.39 15.10 3.75
CA ALA A 51 -8.45 13.76 4.31
C ALA A 51 -9.52 13.69 5.39
N TRP A 52 -10.35 12.65 5.40
CA TRP A 52 -11.35 12.43 6.44
C TRP A 52 -11.41 10.97 6.88
N PHE A 53 -11.79 10.75 8.15
CA PHE A 53 -11.71 9.45 8.80
C PHE A 53 -13.09 9.02 9.30
N ALA A 54 -13.70 8.05 8.62
CA ALA A 54 -14.92 7.42 9.12
C ALA A 54 -14.61 6.51 10.31
N LEU A 55 -14.63 7.09 11.51
CA LEU A 55 -14.43 6.36 12.76
C LEU A 55 -15.72 5.71 13.24
N THR A 56 -15.64 4.43 13.56
CA THR A 56 -16.75 3.66 14.12
C THR A 56 -16.30 2.79 15.28
N ARG A 57 -17.23 2.51 16.18
CA ARG A 57 -17.08 1.49 17.22
C ARG A 57 -17.57 0.15 16.74
N LYS A 58 -17.24 -0.91 17.48
CA LYS A 58 -17.89 -2.21 17.34
C LYS A 58 -19.42 -2.05 17.26
N GLY A 59 -20.02 -2.63 16.21
CA GLY A 59 -21.43 -2.45 15.88
C GLY A 59 -21.74 -1.28 14.93
N GLY A 60 -20.73 -0.62 14.36
CA GLY A 60 -20.88 0.36 13.28
C GLY A 60 -21.32 1.76 13.74
N ARG A 61 -21.33 2.03 15.05
CA ARG A 61 -21.70 3.34 15.62
C ARG A 61 -20.59 4.35 15.36
N VAL A 62 -20.92 5.47 14.73
CA VAL A 62 -19.96 6.54 14.40
C VAL A 62 -19.35 7.15 15.67
N ILE A 63 -18.05 7.45 15.62
CA ILE A 63 -17.34 8.25 16.62
C ILE A 63 -17.14 9.65 16.03
N PRO A 64 -17.93 10.66 16.44
CA PRO A 64 -17.71 12.02 15.99
C PRO A 64 -16.45 12.61 16.64
N LEU A 65 -15.81 13.58 15.97
CA LEU A 65 -14.63 14.28 16.45
C LEU A 65 -14.86 14.93 17.83
N ALA A 66 -16.05 15.46 18.09
CA ALA A 66 -16.40 16.03 19.40
C ALA A 66 -16.30 15.03 20.58
N GLN A 67 -16.33 13.73 20.30
CA GLN A 67 -16.17 12.66 21.29
C GLN A 67 -14.72 12.14 21.37
N CYS A 68 -13.81 12.67 20.56
CA CYS A 68 -12.44 12.20 20.46
C CYS A 68 -11.44 13.34 20.69
N ASN A 69 -10.55 13.14 21.64
CA ASN A 69 -9.28 13.86 21.70
C ASN A 69 -8.33 13.25 20.66
N CYS A 70 -8.61 13.53 19.39
CA CYS A 70 -7.92 12.99 18.24
C CYS A 70 -6.77 13.89 17.80
N ARG A 71 -5.67 13.30 17.32
CA ARG A 71 -4.54 13.98 16.69
C ARG A 71 -4.13 13.23 15.43
N LEU A 72 -3.82 13.99 14.39
CA LEU A 72 -3.28 13.48 13.13
C LEU A 72 -1.80 13.87 13.01
N ALA A 73 -0.97 12.88 12.71
CA ALA A 73 0.44 13.05 12.40
C ALA A 73 0.73 12.43 11.02
N VAL A 74 1.48 13.14 10.18
CA VAL A 74 1.84 12.71 8.83
C VAL A 74 3.35 12.50 8.76
N TYR A 75 3.77 11.33 8.30
CA TYR A 75 5.18 10.98 8.14
C TYR A 75 5.46 10.65 6.68
N ALA A 76 6.57 11.14 6.12
CA ALA A 76 7.09 10.61 4.86
C ALA A 76 7.72 9.24 5.12
N GLN A 77 7.51 8.25 4.23
CA GLN A 77 8.18 6.96 4.33
C GLN A 77 9.53 6.97 3.61
N PRO A 78 10.49 6.12 4.02
CA PRO A 78 10.58 5.56 5.37
C PRO A 78 10.93 6.66 6.37
N TYR A 79 10.56 6.46 7.63
CA TYR A 79 10.98 7.32 8.74
C TYR A 79 11.53 6.46 9.88
N ALA A 80 12.47 7.00 10.66
CA ALA A 80 13.05 6.30 11.79
C ALA A 80 12.09 6.29 13.00
N PRO A 81 12.12 5.26 13.87
CA PRO A 81 11.38 5.30 15.12
C PRO A 81 11.74 6.53 15.96
N GLY A 82 10.74 7.30 16.38
CA GLY A 82 10.93 8.51 17.18
C GLY A 82 11.21 9.79 16.38
N GLU A 83 11.31 9.69 15.05
CA GLU A 83 11.37 10.87 14.18
C GLU A 83 10.10 11.72 14.36
N PRO A 84 10.21 13.07 14.40
CA PRO A 84 9.05 13.93 14.47
C PRO A 84 8.19 13.79 13.20
N PRO A 85 6.88 14.02 13.29
CA PRO A 85 6.03 14.07 12.12
C PRO A 85 6.44 15.21 11.18
N LEU A 86 6.30 14.97 9.88
CA LEU A 86 6.49 15.99 8.85
C LEU A 86 5.39 17.06 8.92
N LEU A 87 4.13 16.63 9.14
CA LEU A 87 2.99 17.52 9.28
C LEU A 87 2.12 17.08 10.47
N GLU A 88 1.53 18.06 11.17
CA GLU A 88 0.53 17.84 12.23
C GLU A 88 -0.71 18.70 11.97
N PRO A 89 -1.49 18.38 10.92
CA PRO A 89 -2.65 19.17 10.57
C PRO A 89 -3.74 19.09 11.65
N SER A 90 -4.40 20.23 11.90
CA SER A 90 -5.54 20.31 12.82
C SER A 90 -6.73 19.54 12.28
N LEU A 91 -7.41 18.79 13.16
CA LEU A 91 -8.64 18.08 12.83
C LEU A 91 -9.85 19.00 13.04
N ASN A 92 -10.73 19.04 12.05
CA ASN A 92 -12.01 19.73 12.07
C ASN A 92 -13.15 18.72 11.81
N PRO A 93 -14.36 18.96 12.35
CA PRO A 93 -15.50 18.11 12.05
C PRO A 93 -15.93 18.31 10.61
N VAL A 94 -16.07 17.22 9.86
CA VAL A 94 -16.57 17.24 8.48
C VAL A 94 -17.82 16.38 8.33
N ALA A 95 -18.63 16.72 7.33
CA ALA A 95 -19.75 15.94 6.86
C ALA A 95 -19.41 15.41 5.47
N ALA A 96 -19.31 14.09 5.34
CA ALA A 96 -18.94 13.43 4.09
C ALA A 96 -19.71 12.12 3.97
N GLU A 97 -20.17 11.81 2.75
CA GLU A 97 -21.05 10.67 2.48
C GLU A 97 -22.25 10.62 3.46
N ARG A 98 -22.35 9.53 4.24
CA ARG A 98 -23.35 9.31 5.28
C ARG A 98 -22.89 9.69 6.69
N TYR A 99 -21.65 10.17 6.83
CA TYR A 99 -21.03 10.46 8.12
C TYR A 99 -21.15 11.96 8.45
N GLN A 100 -21.34 12.24 9.75
CA GLN A 100 -21.51 13.60 10.26
C GLN A 100 -20.55 13.84 11.42
N GLY A 101 -19.88 14.99 11.40
CA GLY A 101 -18.95 15.42 12.45
C GLY A 101 -17.76 14.51 12.64
N ILE A 102 -17.35 13.76 11.61
CA ILE A 102 -16.16 12.90 11.66
C ILE A 102 -14.87 13.73 11.59
N PRO A 103 -13.73 13.22 12.08
CA PRO A 103 -12.46 13.92 11.94
C PRO A 103 -12.07 14.09 10.48
N GLY A 104 -11.74 15.32 10.07
CA GLY A 104 -11.14 15.63 8.78
C GLY A 104 -10.08 16.71 8.90
N ALA A 105 -9.16 16.76 7.94
CA ALA A 105 -8.07 17.71 7.88
C ALA A 105 -7.79 18.09 6.43
N GLU A 106 -7.40 19.35 6.22
CA GLU A 106 -6.76 19.77 4.98
C GLU A 106 -5.26 19.49 5.08
N ILE A 107 -4.70 18.87 4.05
CA ILE A 107 -3.29 18.47 3.98
C ILE A 107 -2.73 18.94 2.65
N VAL A 108 -1.53 19.52 2.65
CA VAL A 108 -0.74 19.75 1.45
C VAL A 108 0.51 18.89 1.58
N PHE A 109 0.58 17.81 0.79
CA PHE A 109 1.76 16.96 0.76
C PHE A 109 2.88 17.68 0.00
N PRO A 110 4.07 17.89 0.57
CA PRO A 110 5.06 18.75 -0.05
C PRO A 110 5.73 18.13 -1.28
N LYS A 111 5.71 16.80 -1.42
CA LYS A 111 6.40 16.05 -2.47
C LYS A 111 5.64 14.77 -2.82
N PRO A 112 5.86 14.19 -4.02
CA PRO A 112 5.34 12.86 -4.34
C PRO A 112 5.99 11.78 -3.47
N GLY A 113 5.31 10.64 -3.36
CA GLY A 113 5.81 9.44 -2.69
C GLY A 113 4.85 8.89 -1.63
N ILE A 114 5.35 7.97 -0.81
CA ILE A 114 4.56 7.25 0.19
C ILE A 114 4.62 7.97 1.53
N TYR A 115 3.45 8.18 2.13
CA TYR A 115 3.26 8.77 3.44
C TYR A 115 2.51 7.83 4.37
N GLN A 116 2.71 7.98 5.68
CA GLN A 116 1.89 7.37 6.71
C GLN A 116 1.09 8.44 7.44
N LEU A 117 -0.24 8.33 7.38
CA LEU A 117 -1.17 9.11 8.19
C LEU A 117 -1.48 8.32 9.46
N GLN A 118 -1.02 8.83 10.59
CA GLN A 118 -1.25 8.23 11.90
C GLN A 118 -2.31 9.03 12.66
N LEU A 119 -3.49 8.43 12.81
CA LEU A 119 -4.57 8.97 13.63
C LEU A 119 -4.56 8.32 15.01
N ASN A 120 -4.28 9.12 16.03
CA ASN A 120 -4.32 8.69 17.42
C ASN A 120 -5.54 9.34 18.10
N GLY A 121 -6.20 8.60 18.99
CA GLY A 121 -7.38 9.14 19.67
C GLY A 121 -7.63 8.52 21.02
N LYS A 122 -8.25 9.31 21.90
CA LYS A 122 -8.78 8.87 23.20
C LYS A 122 -10.19 9.45 23.39
N PRO A 123 -11.09 8.75 24.09
CA PRO A 123 -12.41 9.29 24.37
C PRO A 123 -12.33 10.57 25.19
N THR A 124 -13.21 11.53 24.89
CA THR A 124 -13.52 12.63 25.81
C THR A 124 -14.37 12.11 26.98
N SER A 125 -14.57 12.94 28.01
CA SER A 125 -15.41 12.56 29.15
C SER A 125 -16.82 12.15 28.69
N GLY A 126 -17.26 10.95 29.07
CA GLY A 126 -18.57 10.39 28.68
C GLY A 126 -18.58 9.56 27.40
N ALA A 127 -17.55 9.62 26.56
CA ALA A 127 -17.39 8.71 25.42
C ALA A 127 -16.80 7.35 25.88
N THR A 128 -17.23 6.25 25.25
CA THR A 128 -16.97 4.89 25.79
C THR A 128 -16.16 3.97 24.88
N PHE A 129 -15.28 4.50 24.03
CA PHE A 129 -14.36 3.69 23.20
C PHE A 129 -12.94 3.62 23.77
N LYS A 130 -12.15 2.61 23.39
CA LYS A 130 -10.75 2.47 23.83
C LYS A 130 -9.83 3.45 23.10
N PRO A 131 -8.76 3.96 23.75
CA PRO A 131 -7.65 4.62 23.05
C PRO A 131 -7.17 3.82 21.84
N PHE A 132 -6.86 4.51 20.75
CA PHE A 132 -6.47 3.88 19.50
C PHE A 132 -5.32 4.60 18.81
N ASN A 133 -4.64 3.86 17.93
CA ASN A 133 -3.65 4.34 16.99
C ASN A 133 -3.89 3.61 15.65
N LEU A 134 -4.37 4.35 14.64
CA LEU A 134 -4.64 3.84 13.30
C LEU A 134 -3.62 4.44 12.34
N LYS A 135 -3.02 3.58 11.50
CA LYS A 135 -1.98 3.96 10.55
C LYS A 135 -2.43 3.62 9.14
N PHE A 136 -2.50 4.63 8.29
CA PHE A 136 -2.90 4.50 6.89
C PHE A 136 -1.71 4.86 6.02
N GLU A 137 -1.40 4.01 5.06
CA GLU A 137 -0.43 4.32 4.02
C GLU A 137 -1.15 5.06 2.89
N VAL A 138 -0.53 6.12 2.39
CA VAL A 138 -1.06 6.96 1.32
C VAL A 138 0.03 7.18 0.30
N THR A 139 -0.26 6.89 -0.96
CA THR A 139 0.62 7.22 -2.08
C THR A 139 0.20 8.57 -2.65
N VAL A 140 1.15 9.51 -2.74
CA VAL A 140 0.95 10.85 -3.26
C VAL A 140 1.59 10.94 -4.64
N ALA A 141 0.79 11.28 -5.64
CA ALA A 141 1.27 11.45 -7.00
C ALA A 141 1.97 12.81 -7.19
N ALA A 142 2.73 12.95 -8.28
CA ALA A 142 3.33 14.23 -8.64
C ALA A 142 2.26 15.31 -8.90
N GLY A 143 2.50 16.52 -8.39
CA GLY A 143 1.69 17.72 -8.61
C GLY A 143 1.85 18.31 -10.01
N THR A 144 1.18 19.43 -10.29
CA THR A 144 1.32 20.17 -11.56
C THR A 144 2.58 21.06 -11.63
N SER A 145 3.45 21.01 -10.63
CA SER A 145 4.64 21.85 -10.57
C SER A 145 5.71 21.40 -11.56
N ASN A 146 6.24 22.36 -12.33
CA ASN A 146 7.28 22.10 -13.33
C ASN A 146 8.71 22.22 -12.76
N ASN A 147 8.85 22.39 -11.44
CA ASN A 147 10.17 22.48 -10.81
C ASN A 147 10.75 21.07 -10.59
N PRO A 148 11.94 20.74 -11.12
CA PRO A 148 12.55 19.42 -10.97
C PRO A 148 12.74 18.95 -9.51
N GLN A 149 12.89 19.88 -8.55
CA GLN A 149 13.01 19.53 -7.13
C GLN A 149 11.70 19.09 -6.48
N ASP A 150 10.57 19.49 -7.07
CA ASP A 150 9.21 19.15 -6.63
C ASP A 150 8.76 17.80 -7.19
N LEU A 151 9.48 17.29 -8.19
CA LEU A 151 9.28 15.97 -8.79
C LEU A 151 10.09 14.87 -8.07
N GLN A 152 10.96 15.24 -7.12
CA GLN A 152 11.74 14.27 -6.36
C GLN A 152 10.85 13.58 -5.33
N ASP A 153 10.71 12.26 -5.45
CA ASP A 153 9.93 11.44 -4.54
C ASP A 153 10.59 11.40 -3.15
N VAL A 154 9.81 11.56 -2.07
CA VAL A 154 10.30 11.48 -0.68
C VAL A 154 11.00 10.14 -0.38
N ASN A 155 10.67 9.10 -1.12
CA ASN A 155 11.25 7.77 -1.03
C ASN A 155 12.58 7.63 -1.83
N SER A 156 13.00 8.63 -2.63
CA SER A 156 14.15 8.54 -3.57
C SER A 156 15.53 8.36 -2.91
N GLY A 157 15.63 8.48 -1.58
CA GLY A 157 16.87 8.28 -0.82
C GLY A 157 17.04 6.87 -0.25
N VAL A 158 16.04 5.99 -0.39
CA VAL A 158 16.17 4.59 0.01
C VAL A 158 16.92 3.88 -1.09
N ALA A 159 18.23 3.71 -0.91
CA ALA A 159 18.97 2.72 -1.65
C ALA A 159 18.22 1.39 -1.46
N GLN A 160 17.46 0.98 -2.48
CA GLN A 160 17.16 -0.43 -2.64
C GLN A 160 18.53 -1.09 -2.55
N GLY A 161 18.71 -1.93 -1.53
CA GLY A 161 19.75 -2.93 -1.53
C GLY A 161 19.46 -3.84 -2.72
N GLU A 162 19.77 -3.33 -3.90
CA GLU A 162 19.87 -4.04 -5.15
C GLU A 162 21.01 -5.00 -4.84
N SER A 163 20.64 -6.20 -4.38
CA SER A 163 21.48 -7.36 -4.52
C SER A 163 21.69 -7.48 -6.02
N ARG A 164 22.69 -6.77 -6.51
CA ARG A 164 23.28 -6.92 -7.83
C ARG A 164 23.82 -8.34 -7.85
N LEU A 165 22.92 -9.29 -8.07
CA LEU A 165 23.28 -10.61 -8.52
C LEU A 165 24.10 -10.38 -9.79
N PRO A 166 25.37 -10.79 -9.82
CA PRO A 166 26.22 -10.52 -10.96
C PRO A 166 25.54 -11.14 -12.19
N LEU A 167 25.40 -10.33 -13.23
CA LEU A 167 24.73 -10.63 -14.50
C LEU A 167 25.28 -11.87 -15.25
N LEU A 168 26.23 -12.60 -14.68
CA LEU A 168 26.88 -13.78 -15.23
C LEU A 168 26.26 -15.11 -14.77
N ALA A 169 25.31 -15.11 -13.83
CA ALA A 169 24.76 -16.37 -13.29
C ALA A 169 23.68 -17.05 -14.16
N ILE A 170 23.23 -16.44 -15.28
CA ILE A 170 22.15 -16.98 -16.13
C ILE A 170 22.68 -17.82 -17.31
N ALA A 171 23.99 -18.06 -17.40
CA ALA A 171 24.57 -18.84 -18.51
C ALA A 171 24.53 -20.37 -18.33
N LEU A 172 24.08 -20.89 -17.17
CA LEU A 172 24.23 -22.32 -16.85
C LEU A 172 23.08 -23.28 -17.27
N PRO A 173 21.81 -22.87 -17.49
CA PRO A 173 20.80 -23.85 -17.93
C PRO A 173 20.80 -24.11 -19.45
N ILE A 174 21.40 -23.22 -20.26
CA ILE A 174 21.40 -23.37 -21.74
C ILE A 174 22.40 -24.43 -22.21
N LEU A 175 23.55 -24.57 -21.54
CA LEU A 175 24.56 -25.59 -21.89
C LEU A 175 24.13 -27.02 -21.53
N GLY A 176 23.29 -27.19 -20.49
CA GLY A 176 22.78 -28.51 -20.09
C GLY A 176 21.84 -29.13 -21.13
N PHE A 177 20.95 -28.33 -21.74
CA PHE A 177 20.00 -28.84 -22.74
C PHE A 177 20.67 -29.21 -24.07
N VAL A 178 21.68 -28.45 -24.51
CA VAL A 178 22.42 -28.76 -25.76
C VAL A 178 23.26 -30.03 -25.60
N GLY A 179 23.91 -30.22 -24.45
CA GLY A 179 24.67 -31.44 -24.17
C GLY A 179 23.80 -32.70 -24.15
N ILE A 180 22.63 -32.65 -23.52
CA ILE A 180 21.68 -33.78 -23.50
C ILE A 180 21.17 -34.10 -24.91
N LEU A 181 20.84 -33.07 -25.71
CA LEU A 181 20.38 -33.28 -27.09
C LEU A 181 21.47 -33.92 -27.97
N PHE A 182 22.74 -33.53 -27.79
CA PHE A 182 23.86 -34.10 -28.54
C PHE A 182 24.14 -35.56 -28.17
N VAL A 183 24.08 -35.92 -26.89
CA VAL A 183 24.25 -37.31 -26.43
C VAL A 183 23.11 -38.21 -26.93
N VAL A 184 21.87 -37.72 -26.91
CA VAL A 184 20.71 -38.46 -27.45
C VAL A 184 20.86 -38.68 -28.96
N LEU A 185 21.29 -37.67 -29.71
CA LEU A 185 21.50 -37.79 -31.16
C LEU A 185 22.67 -38.72 -31.53
N GLN A 186 23.75 -38.74 -30.74
CA GLN A 186 24.84 -39.71 -30.96
C GLN A 186 24.40 -41.15 -30.68
N ASN A 187 23.64 -41.37 -29.60
CA ASN A 187 23.17 -42.71 -29.22
C ASN A 187 22.11 -43.25 -30.19
N MET A 188 21.35 -42.38 -30.86
CA MET A 188 20.44 -42.76 -31.95
C MET A 188 21.14 -43.10 -33.28
N ARG A 189 22.35 -42.57 -33.51
CA ARG A 189 23.17 -42.89 -34.69
C ARG A 189 23.97 -44.18 -34.53
N GLY A 190 24.43 -44.51 -33.31
CA GLY A 190 25.16 -45.76 -33.04
C GLY A 190 24.31 -47.04 -32.95
N ARG A 191 22.97 -46.93 -32.99
CA ARG A 191 22.03 -48.08 -32.99
C ARG A 191 21.52 -48.46 -34.38
N ARG A 192 22.15 -47.91 -35.43
CA ARG A 192 21.73 -48.10 -36.83
C ARG A 192 22.79 -48.82 -37.69
N GLU A 193 23.62 -49.64 -37.05
CA GLU A 193 24.47 -50.67 -37.68
C GLU A 193 24.16 -52.03 -37.05
#